data_AF-A0A3N5Q3M7-F1
#
_entry.id   AF-A0A3N5Q3M7-F1
#
_cell.length_a   1.000
_cell.length_b   1.000
_cell.length_c   1.000
_cell.angle_alpha   90.00
_cell.angle_beta   90.00
_cell.angle_gamma   90.00
#
_symmetry.space_group_name_H-M   'P 1'
#
loop_
_entity.id
_entity.type
_entity.pdbx_description
1 polymer ?
#
loop_
_entity_poly.entity_id
_entity_poly.type
_entity_poly.pdbx_seq_one_letter_code
_entity_poly.pdbx_strand_id
1 'polypeptide(L)'
;MRATACTAVLALLCAAPALGHRLSPAFFGLTETAPNAFDVQWKVSISGGLAAVLEPQVPEGCSLTGNVRTYVVDDIRLQHGAVSCADGLAGKTFTVNGLAQTQTDVLLRVDYLDGTASNQRLTPEAPTVTIPERPSALETVRTYLVYGVEHILLGWDHLLFVLALLLIVNGIGRLVATVTAFTIAHSVTLGVATLGFVRVPSAAVEAI
;
A
#
# COMPACT_ATOMS: atom_id res chain seq x y z
N MET A 1 47.05 -11.65 13.86
CA MET A 1 46.05 -12.60 14.39
C MET A 1 44.86 -11.96 15.12
N ARG A 2 44.90 -10.68 15.55
CA ARG A 2 43.76 -10.02 16.21
C ARG A 2 42.66 -9.49 15.26
N ALA A 3 43.02 -9.13 14.02
CA ALA A 3 42.08 -8.58 13.04
C ALA A 3 41.13 -9.62 12.41
N THR A 4 41.57 -10.88 12.29
CA THR A 4 40.78 -11.99 11.74
C THR A 4 39.72 -12.50 12.74
N ALA A 5 39.97 -12.39 14.04
CA ALA A 5 38.99 -12.74 15.06
C ALA A 5 37.84 -11.72 15.13
N CYS A 6 38.11 -10.43 14.91
CA CYS A 6 37.08 -9.38 14.94
C CYS A 6 36.13 -9.45 13.74
N THR A 7 36.65 -9.80 12.56
CA THR A 7 35.84 -9.97 11.34
C THR A 7 34.95 -11.21 11.37
N ALA A 8 35.40 -12.31 11.99
CA ALA A 8 34.59 -13.51 12.16
C ALA A 8 33.43 -13.32 13.17
N VAL A 9 33.65 -12.54 14.24
CA VAL A 9 32.60 -12.25 15.24
C VAL A 9 31.53 -11.31 14.66
N LEU A 10 31.90 -10.32 13.86
CA LEU A 10 30.93 -9.41 13.22
C LEU A 10 30.07 -10.13 12.17
N ALA A 11 30.63 -11.11 11.44
CA ALA A 11 29.88 -11.91 10.47
C ALA A 11 28.87 -12.88 11.13
N LEU A 12 29.17 -13.40 12.34
CA LEU A 12 28.24 -14.27 13.07
C LEU A 12 27.05 -13.50 13.70
N LEU A 13 27.21 -12.22 14.02
CA LEU A 13 26.14 -11.38 14.57
C LEU A 13 25.08 -10.95 13.53
N CYS A 14 25.38 -11.02 12.24
CA CYS A 14 24.45 -10.68 11.15
C CYS A 14 23.63 -11.86 10.62
N ALA A 15 23.83 -13.08 11.13
CA ALA A 15 23.15 -14.29 10.65
C ALA A 15 21.96 -14.73 11.52
N ALA A 16 21.52 -13.90 12.47
CA ALA A 16 20.28 -14.17 13.18
C ALA A 16 19.12 -14.05 12.17
N PRO A 17 18.26 -15.08 12.02
CA PRO A 17 17.05 -14.94 11.21
C PRO A 17 16.22 -13.84 11.84
N ALA A 18 16.11 -12.71 11.15
CA ALA A 18 15.16 -11.68 11.52
C ALA A 18 13.76 -12.29 11.35
N LEU A 19 13.11 -12.60 12.46
CA LEU A 19 11.68 -12.91 12.47
C LEU A 19 10.94 -11.60 12.18
N GLY A 20 10.86 -11.24 10.91
CA GLY A 20 9.96 -10.19 10.46
C GLY A 20 8.54 -10.60 10.83
N HIS A 21 7.89 -9.81 11.69
CA HIS A 21 6.45 -9.98 11.91
C HIS A 21 5.75 -9.77 10.57
N ARG A 22 4.98 -10.77 10.11
CA ARG A 22 4.12 -10.61 8.93
C ARG A 22 3.03 -9.60 9.28
N LEU A 23 3.21 -8.35 8.86
CA LEU A 23 2.11 -7.42 8.72
C LEU A 23 1.28 -7.87 7.52
N SER A 24 0.14 -8.50 7.77
CA SER A 24 -0.87 -8.75 6.74
C SER A 24 -2.00 -7.74 6.96
N PRO A 25 -1.93 -6.55 6.33
CA PRO A 25 -3.01 -5.58 6.44
C PRO A 25 -4.31 -6.21 5.94
N ALA A 26 -5.41 -5.89 6.60
CA ALA A 26 -6.71 -6.30 6.11
C ALA A 26 -7.06 -5.50 4.86
N PHE A 27 -7.81 -6.09 3.94
CA PHE A 27 -8.11 -5.50 2.64
C PHE A 27 -9.62 -5.50 2.39
N PHE A 28 -10.16 -4.32 2.10
CA PHE A 28 -11.54 -4.14 1.67
C PHE A 28 -11.55 -3.60 0.23
N GLY A 29 -12.03 -4.41 -0.71
CA GLY A 29 -12.13 -4.09 -2.13
C GLY A 29 -13.57 -3.82 -2.54
N LEU A 30 -13.76 -2.81 -3.38
CA LEU A 30 -15.00 -2.50 -4.06
C LEU A 30 -14.72 -2.46 -5.56
N THR A 31 -15.32 -3.34 -6.33
CA THR A 31 -15.16 -3.38 -7.80
C THR A 31 -16.49 -3.05 -8.45
N GLU A 32 -16.56 -1.93 -9.16
CA GLU A 32 -17.77 -1.50 -9.87
C GLU A 32 -18.07 -2.45 -11.03
N THR A 33 -19.25 -3.09 -11.00
CA THR A 33 -19.70 -4.08 -12.00
C THR A 33 -20.78 -3.54 -12.93
N ALA A 34 -21.55 -2.58 -12.44
CA ALA A 34 -22.50 -1.76 -13.17
C ALA A 34 -22.53 -0.38 -12.50
N PRO A 35 -23.05 0.67 -13.16
CA PRO A 35 -23.11 1.99 -12.56
C PRO A 35 -23.72 1.93 -11.15
N ASN A 36 -22.95 2.38 -10.16
CA ASN A 36 -23.35 2.40 -8.75
C ASN A 36 -23.57 1.03 -8.08
N ALA A 37 -23.13 -0.06 -8.70
CA ALA A 37 -23.20 -1.42 -8.15
C ALA A 37 -21.80 -2.03 -8.06
N PHE A 38 -21.42 -2.47 -6.86
CA PHE A 38 -20.06 -2.91 -6.54
C PHE A 38 -20.05 -4.33 -6.01
N ASP A 39 -19.16 -5.17 -6.53
CA ASP A 39 -18.73 -6.39 -5.85
C ASP A 39 -17.82 -6.01 -4.69
N VAL A 40 -18.05 -6.63 -3.53
CA VAL A 40 -17.33 -6.36 -2.29
C VAL A 40 -16.45 -7.54 -1.97
N GLN A 41 -15.17 -7.29 -1.67
CA GLN A 41 -14.25 -8.30 -1.19
C GLN A 41 -13.61 -7.85 0.12
N TRP A 42 -13.86 -8.58 1.20
CA TRP A 42 -13.19 -8.35 2.48
C TRP A 42 -12.23 -9.50 2.78
N LYS A 43 -10.98 -9.18 3.06
CA LYS A 43 -9.90 -10.13 3.38
C LYS A 43 -9.29 -9.73 4.71
N VAL A 44 -9.27 -10.65 5.65
CA VAL A 44 -8.68 -10.41 6.98
C VAL A 44 -8.00 -11.67 7.49
N SER A 45 -6.83 -11.49 8.12
CA SER A 45 -6.10 -12.58 8.79
C SER A 45 -6.88 -13.10 9.98
N ILE A 46 -6.95 -14.42 10.11
CA ILE A 46 -7.54 -15.10 11.27
C ILE A 46 -6.50 -15.22 12.39
N SER A 47 -5.22 -15.45 12.07
CA SER A 47 -4.14 -15.34 13.05
C SER A 47 -4.10 -13.96 13.67
N GLY A 48 -3.90 -13.94 14.99
CA GLY A 48 -3.89 -12.72 15.79
C GLY A 48 -5.27 -12.19 16.16
N GLY A 49 -6.37 -12.90 15.81
CA GLY A 49 -7.73 -12.55 16.23
C GLY A 49 -8.33 -11.35 15.49
N LEU A 50 -7.64 -10.80 14.49
CA LEU A 50 -8.08 -9.62 13.73
C LEU A 50 -9.46 -9.83 13.10
N ALA A 51 -9.71 -11.02 12.56
CA ALA A 51 -11.01 -11.36 11.97
C ALA A 51 -12.19 -11.31 12.97
N ALA A 52 -11.96 -11.38 14.28
CA ALA A 52 -13.01 -11.26 15.29
C ALA A 52 -13.24 -9.81 15.74
N VAL A 53 -12.26 -8.93 15.54
CA VAL A 53 -12.28 -7.54 16.02
C VAL A 53 -12.68 -6.57 14.91
N LEU A 54 -12.18 -6.79 13.69
CA LEU A 54 -12.39 -5.89 12.56
C LEU A 54 -13.72 -6.16 11.87
N GLU A 55 -14.58 -5.14 11.85
CA GLU A 55 -15.89 -5.20 11.22
C GLU A 55 -16.09 -4.01 10.26
N PRO A 56 -15.91 -4.20 8.94
CA PRO A 56 -16.13 -3.15 7.97
C PRO A 56 -17.62 -2.81 7.86
N GLN A 57 -17.94 -1.51 7.90
CA GLN A 57 -19.30 -1.03 7.75
C GLN A 57 -19.61 -0.77 6.27
N VAL A 58 -20.83 -1.09 5.86
CA VAL A 58 -21.32 -0.72 4.52
C VAL A 58 -21.32 0.81 4.42
N PRO A 59 -20.76 1.42 3.37
CA PRO A 59 -20.73 2.87 3.23
C PRO A 59 -22.13 3.49 3.28
N GLU A 60 -22.22 4.71 3.80
CA GLU A 60 -23.50 5.39 4.04
C GLU A 60 -24.35 5.54 2.76
N GLY A 61 -25.60 5.07 2.78
CA GLY A 61 -26.48 5.11 1.60
C GLY A 61 -26.19 4.03 0.55
N CYS A 62 -25.34 3.05 0.88
CA CYS A 62 -25.22 1.80 0.15
C CYS A 62 -26.03 0.70 0.85
N SER A 63 -26.58 -0.24 0.07
CA SER A 63 -27.34 -1.39 0.56
C SER A 63 -26.72 -2.68 0.05
N LEU A 64 -26.64 -3.70 0.91
CA LEU A 64 -26.19 -5.03 0.50
C LEU A 64 -27.22 -5.67 -0.43
N THR A 65 -26.77 -6.11 -1.60
CA THR A 65 -27.58 -6.76 -2.62
C THR A 65 -27.29 -8.27 -2.61
N GLY A 66 -27.99 -8.99 -1.73
CA GLY A 66 -27.90 -10.44 -1.59
C GLY A 66 -27.10 -10.92 -0.38
N ASN A 67 -26.73 -12.21 -0.39
CA ASN A 67 -26.05 -12.84 0.73
C ASN A 67 -24.54 -12.71 0.64
N VAL A 68 -23.90 -12.38 1.76
CA VAL A 68 -22.44 -12.41 1.87
C VAL A 68 -21.98 -13.86 1.95
N ARG A 69 -21.11 -14.26 1.03
CA ARG A 69 -20.46 -15.58 1.03
C ARG A 69 -19.15 -15.47 1.78
N THR A 70 -18.91 -16.41 2.69
CA THR A 70 -17.68 -16.44 3.49
C THR A 70 -16.91 -17.71 3.21
N TYR A 71 -15.61 -17.56 2.99
CA TYR A 71 -14.67 -18.64 2.71
C TYR A 71 -13.44 -18.45 3.59
N VAL A 72 -12.78 -19.55 3.93
CA VAL A 72 -11.48 -19.53 4.61
C VAL A 72 -10.49 -20.24 3.69
N VAL A 73 -9.39 -19.55 3.38
CA VAL A 73 -8.28 -20.11 2.61
C VAL A 73 -7.04 -19.92 3.44
N ASP A 74 -6.43 -21.04 3.84
CA ASP A 74 -5.37 -21.10 4.84
C ASP A 74 -5.79 -20.36 6.14
N ASP A 75 -5.18 -19.22 6.42
CA ASP A 75 -5.41 -18.41 7.62
C ASP A 75 -6.06 -17.05 7.30
N ILE A 76 -6.69 -16.93 6.12
CA ILE A 76 -7.37 -15.72 5.67
C ILE A 76 -8.87 -16.01 5.59
N ARG A 77 -9.68 -15.16 6.22
CA ARG A 77 -11.12 -15.11 6.01
C ARG A 77 -11.42 -14.18 4.84
N LEU A 78 -12.02 -14.72 3.79
CA LEU A 78 -12.49 -14.00 2.63
C LEU A 78 -14.01 -13.90 2.66
N GLN A 79 -14.55 -12.70 2.51
CA GLN A 79 -15.99 -12.47 2.39
C GLN A 79 -16.27 -11.76 1.08
N HIS A 80 -17.23 -12.28 0.32
CA HIS A 80 -17.67 -11.74 -0.96
C HIS A 80 -19.14 -11.36 -0.86
N GLY A 81 -19.49 -10.16 -1.29
CA GLY A 81 -20.86 -9.67 -1.33
C GLY A 81 -21.05 -8.68 -2.45
N ALA A 82 -22.23 -8.09 -2.56
CA ALA A 82 -22.48 -7.01 -3.49
C ALA A 82 -23.20 -5.87 -2.76
N VAL A 83 -22.91 -4.63 -3.15
CA VAL A 83 -23.58 -3.44 -2.65
C VAL A 83 -24.05 -2.56 -3.79
N SER A 84 -25.18 -1.89 -3.59
CA SER A 84 -25.71 -0.87 -4.49
C SER A 84 -25.82 0.47 -3.76
N CYS A 85 -25.27 1.52 -4.36
CA CYS A 85 -25.17 2.87 -3.78
C CYS A 85 -25.93 3.87 -4.66
N ALA A 86 -27.19 4.18 -4.34
CA ALA A 86 -28.07 4.95 -5.24
C ALA A 86 -27.45 6.29 -5.73
N ASP A 87 -26.75 6.99 -4.84
CA ASP A 87 -26.13 8.29 -5.11
C ASP A 87 -24.64 8.20 -5.49
N GLY A 88 -24.17 7.02 -5.92
CA GLY A 88 -22.75 6.75 -6.17
C GLY A 88 -21.95 6.49 -4.91
N LEU A 89 -20.64 6.27 -5.03
CA LEU A 89 -19.76 5.94 -3.90
C LEU A 89 -18.93 7.15 -3.40
N ALA A 90 -18.69 8.12 -4.27
CA ALA A 90 -17.87 9.29 -3.99
C ALA A 90 -18.47 10.16 -2.87
N GLY A 91 -17.62 10.70 -2.01
CA GLY A 91 -18.01 11.54 -0.87
C GLY A 91 -18.62 10.78 0.31
N LYS A 92 -18.89 9.47 0.17
CA LYS A 92 -19.42 8.64 1.25
C LYS A 92 -18.31 8.24 2.22
N THR A 93 -18.71 8.02 3.46
CA THR A 93 -17.80 7.62 4.52
C THR A 93 -17.76 6.09 4.64
N PHE A 94 -16.54 5.55 4.75
CA PHE A 94 -16.28 4.16 5.06
C PHE A 94 -15.56 4.06 6.41
N THR A 95 -16.04 3.16 7.26
CA THR A 95 -15.56 2.98 8.64
C THR A 95 -15.30 1.51 8.89
N VAL A 96 -14.22 1.21 9.60
CA VAL A 96 -13.94 -0.16 10.10
C VAL A 96 -14.00 -0.14 11.62
N ASN A 97 -15.03 -0.75 12.17
CA ASN A 97 -15.19 -0.90 13.62
C ASN A 97 -14.10 -1.84 14.16
N GLY A 98 -13.62 -1.55 15.37
CA GLY A 98 -12.57 -2.31 16.04
C GLY A 98 -11.14 -1.97 15.58
N LEU A 99 -10.94 -1.27 14.47
CA LEU A 99 -9.61 -0.93 13.94
C LEU A 99 -8.74 -0.14 14.94
N ALA A 100 -9.35 0.81 15.66
CA ALA A 100 -8.66 1.61 16.69
C ALA A 100 -8.10 0.78 17.87
N GLN A 101 -8.53 -0.46 18.04
CA GLN A 101 -8.06 -1.37 19.09
C GLN A 101 -6.98 -2.34 18.59
N THR A 102 -6.52 -2.17 17.35
CA THR A 102 -5.54 -3.06 16.71
C THR A 102 -4.26 -2.32 16.37
N GLN A 103 -3.23 -3.08 15.99
CA GLN A 103 -1.96 -2.54 15.47
C GLN A 103 -1.84 -2.77 13.94
N THR A 104 -2.95 -3.11 13.28
CA THR A 104 -2.98 -3.33 11.83
C THR A 104 -3.63 -2.15 11.13
N ASP A 105 -3.34 -2.02 9.85
CA ASP A 105 -4.06 -1.14 8.95
C ASP A 105 -5.08 -1.91 8.12
N VAL A 106 -6.01 -1.14 7.54
CA VAL A 106 -6.93 -1.61 6.51
C VAL A 106 -6.68 -0.85 5.22
N LEU A 107 -6.51 -1.58 4.12
CA LEU A 107 -6.45 -1.00 2.78
C LEU A 107 -7.84 -1.08 2.14
N LEU A 108 -8.42 0.09 1.89
CA LEU A 108 -9.61 0.26 1.07
C LEU A 108 -9.18 0.49 -0.38
N ARG A 109 -9.68 -0.33 -1.30
CA ARG A 109 -9.49 -0.14 -2.74
C ARG A 109 -10.84 -0.09 -3.44
N VAL A 110 -11.01 0.89 -4.32
CA VAL A 110 -12.16 1.03 -5.20
C VAL A 110 -11.67 0.98 -6.64
N ASP A 111 -12.14 0.00 -7.41
CA ASP A 111 -11.91 -0.12 -8.85
C ASP A 111 -13.21 0.28 -9.59
N TYR A 112 -13.13 1.28 -10.46
CA TYR A 112 -14.27 1.82 -11.21
C TYR A 112 -14.35 1.23 -12.63
N LEU A 113 -15.54 1.33 -13.26
CA LEU A 113 -15.76 0.81 -14.63
C LEU A 113 -14.89 1.47 -15.70
N ASP A 114 -14.45 2.70 -15.47
CA ASP A 114 -13.57 3.44 -16.38
C ASP A 114 -12.08 3.02 -16.28
N GLY A 115 -11.78 2.03 -15.44
CA GLY A 115 -10.44 1.52 -15.19
C GLY A 115 -9.62 2.36 -14.21
N THR A 116 -10.18 3.46 -13.68
CA THR A 116 -9.55 4.19 -12.58
C THR A 116 -9.70 3.42 -11.27
N ALA A 117 -8.73 3.61 -10.38
CA ALA A 117 -8.77 3.02 -9.04
C ALA A 117 -8.39 4.06 -7.99
N SER A 118 -9.02 3.98 -6.83
CA SER A 118 -8.71 4.78 -5.65
C SER A 118 -8.28 3.87 -4.52
N ASN A 119 -7.14 4.17 -3.89
CA ASN A 119 -6.65 3.44 -2.72
C ASN A 119 -6.62 4.38 -1.53
N GLN A 120 -7.18 3.93 -0.40
CA GLN A 120 -7.19 4.65 0.86
C GLN A 120 -6.67 3.71 1.96
N ARG A 121 -5.86 4.25 2.87
CA ARG A 121 -5.34 3.51 4.02
C ARG A 121 -6.03 4.03 5.27
N LEU A 122 -6.65 3.13 6.02
CA LEU A 122 -7.21 3.40 7.34
C LEU A 122 -6.22 2.87 8.38
N THR A 123 -5.95 3.68 9.40
CA THR A 123 -5.04 3.34 10.50
C THR A 123 -5.83 3.24 11.81
N PRO A 124 -5.26 2.69 12.89
CA PRO A 124 -5.89 2.70 14.20
C PRO A 124 -6.27 4.11 14.70
N GLU A 125 -5.52 5.13 14.29
CA GLU A 125 -5.74 6.54 14.68
C GLU A 125 -6.83 7.22 13.82
N ALA A 126 -7.02 6.73 12.59
CA ALA A 126 -8.00 7.22 11.63
C ALA A 126 -8.79 6.04 11.02
N PRO A 127 -9.73 5.43 11.78
CA PRO A 127 -10.45 4.23 11.35
C PRO A 127 -11.60 4.52 10.38
N THR A 128 -11.67 5.75 9.88
CA THR A 128 -12.73 6.28 9.04
C THR A 128 -12.11 7.09 7.91
N VAL A 129 -12.60 6.91 6.69
CA VAL A 129 -12.15 7.66 5.52
C VAL A 129 -13.33 8.09 4.64
N THR A 130 -13.24 9.27 4.06
CA THR A 130 -14.16 9.72 3.01
C THR A 130 -13.63 9.24 1.66
N ILE A 131 -14.46 8.50 0.92
CA ILE A 131 -14.08 7.98 -0.39
C ILE A 131 -13.98 9.16 -1.35
N PRO A 132 -12.79 9.45 -1.93
CA PRO A 132 -12.63 10.61 -2.79
C PRO A 132 -13.43 10.47 -4.08
N GLU A 133 -13.72 11.60 -4.71
CA GLU A 133 -14.22 11.62 -6.08
C GLU A 133 -13.25 10.91 -7.03
N ARG A 134 -13.78 10.39 -8.14
CA ARG A 134 -12.99 9.65 -9.14
C ARG A 134 -11.81 10.51 -9.58
N PRO A 135 -10.56 10.09 -9.31
CA PRO A 135 -9.41 10.92 -9.60
C PRO A 135 -9.24 11.02 -11.11
N SER A 136 -9.14 12.25 -11.61
CA SER A 136 -8.81 12.44 -13.03
C SER A 136 -7.34 12.05 -13.28
N ALA A 137 -7.01 11.54 -14.47
CA ALA A 137 -5.65 11.10 -14.78
C ALA A 137 -4.63 12.25 -14.65
N LEU A 138 -5.00 13.45 -15.09
CA LEU A 138 -4.14 14.63 -15.00
C LEU A 138 -3.92 15.10 -13.56
N GLU A 139 -4.98 15.07 -12.75
CA GLU A 139 -4.90 15.40 -11.33
C GLU A 139 -4.05 14.38 -10.57
N THR A 140 -4.21 13.09 -10.88
CA THR A 140 -3.35 12.03 -10.35
C THR A 140 -1.89 12.32 -10.68
N VAL A 141 -1.56 12.56 -11.95
CA VAL A 141 -0.19 12.90 -12.36
C VAL A 141 0.34 14.12 -11.61
N ARG A 142 -0.45 15.19 -11.50
CA ARG A 142 -0.06 16.41 -10.77
C ARG A 142 0.21 16.12 -9.30
N THR A 143 -0.70 15.42 -8.63
CA THR A 143 -0.60 15.09 -7.21
C THR A 143 0.64 14.24 -6.92
N TYR A 144 0.89 13.19 -7.71
CA TYR A 144 2.08 12.36 -7.56
C TYR A 144 3.37 13.11 -7.87
N LEU A 145 3.38 14.02 -8.86
CA LEU A 145 4.53 14.88 -9.14
C LEU A 145 4.84 15.82 -7.97
N VAL A 146 3.81 16.45 -7.39
CA VAL A 146 3.98 17.34 -6.22
C VAL A 146 4.51 16.56 -5.02
N TYR A 147 3.92 15.40 -4.71
CA TYR A 147 4.41 14.53 -3.64
C TYR A 147 5.85 14.07 -3.87
N GLY A 148 6.22 13.75 -5.12
CA GLY A 148 7.59 13.40 -5.47
C GLY A 148 8.57 14.55 -5.23
N VAL A 149 8.23 15.78 -5.63
CA VAL A 149 9.06 16.98 -5.39
C VAL A 149 9.20 17.27 -3.91
N GLU A 150 8.10 17.22 -3.16
CA GLU A 150 8.09 17.44 -1.71
C GLU A 150 8.94 16.40 -0.99
N HIS A 151 8.80 15.12 -1.36
CA HIS A 151 9.58 14.04 -0.77
C HIS A 151 11.09 14.16 -1.05
N ILE A 152 11.51 14.61 -2.24
CA ILE A 152 12.93 14.84 -2.55
C ILE A 152 13.49 16.01 -1.73
N LEU A 153 12.72 17.09 -1.55
CA LEU A 153 13.18 18.29 -0.86
C LEU A 153 13.18 18.16 0.68
N LEU A 154 12.24 17.40 1.24
CA LEU A 154 12.01 17.32 2.70
C LEU A 154 12.29 15.94 3.31
N GLY A 155 12.51 14.90 2.49
CA GLY A 155 12.69 13.53 2.95
C GLY A 155 14.09 13.25 3.52
N TRP A 156 14.14 12.77 4.76
CA TRP A 156 15.38 12.33 5.40
C TRP A 156 16.09 11.23 4.61
N ASP A 157 15.34 10.31 3.99
CA ASP A 157 15.88 9.23 3.18
C ASP A 157 16.70 9.77 2.00
N HIS A 158 16.21 10.83 1.34
CA HIS A 158 16.93 11.48 0.23
C HIS A 158 18.17 12.22 0.71
N LEU A 159 18.09 12.93 1.84
CA LEU A 159 19.24 13.63 2.42
C LEU A 159 20.36 12.66 2.81
N LEU A 160 20.00 11.52 3.41
CA LEU A 160 20.95 10.46 3.76
C LEU A 160 21.53 9.79 2.51
N PHE A 161 20.73 9.58 1.46
CA PHE A 161 21.21 9.08 0.17
C PHE A 161 22.23 10.02 -0.48
N VAL A 162 21.93 11.32 -0.55
CA VAL A 162 22.85 12.31 -1.12
C VAL A 162 24.12 12.42 -0.26
N LEU A 163 24.01 12.37 1.07
CA LEU A 163 25.16 12.35 1.97
C LEU A 163 26.05 11.12 1.72
N ALA A 164 25.46 9.94 1.59
CA ALA A 164 26.19 8.72 1.26
C ALA A 164 26.91 8.84 -0.09
N LEU A 165 26.26 9.41 -1.11
CA LEU A 165 26.88 9.67 -2.41
C LEU A 165 28.02 10.69 -2.34
N LEU A 166 27.89 11.75 -1.54
CA LEU A 166 28.97 12.72 -1.32
C LEU A 166 30.21 12.09 -0.68
N LEU A 167 30.02 11.10 0.20
CA LEU A 167 31.12 10.37 0.83
C LEU A 167 31.81 9.36 -0.12
N ILE A 168 31.09 8.83 -1.11
CA ILE A 168 31.58 7.79 -2.02
C ILE A 168 32.12 8.38 -3.33
N VAL A 169 31.46 9.41 -3.88
CA VAL A 169 31.70 9.93 -5.23
C VAL A 169 32.55 11.20 -5.17
N ASN A 170 33.79 11.09 -5.64
CA ASN A 170 34.68 12.25 -5.75
C ASN A 170 34.34 13.09 -7.00
N GLY A 171 33.89 14.33 -6.76
CA GLY A 171 33.70 15.38 -7.77
C GLY A 171 32.24 15.69 -8.10
N ILE A 172 31.90 16.98 -8.11
CA ILE A 172 30.53 17.49 -8.30
C ILE A 172 29.90 17.00 -9.62
N GLY A 173 30.66 16.97 -10.71
CA GLY A 173 30.16 16.49 -12.00
C GLY A 173 29.74 15.01 -11.99
N ARG A 174 30.50 14.16 -11.28
CA ARG A 174 30.15 12.74 -11.13
C ARG A 174 28.96 12.54 -10.20
N LEU A 175 28.85 13.35 -9.15
CA LEU A 175 27.70 13.36 -8.25
C LEU A 175 26.41 13.67 -9.02
N VAL A 176 26.39 14.77 -9.77
CA VAL A 176 25.23 15.18 -10.58
C VAL A 176 24.86 14.08 -11.57
N ALA A 177 25.84 13.53 -12.30
CA ALA A 177 25.58 12.44 -13.25
C ALA A 177 24.96 11.20 -12.57
N THR A 178 25.43 10.85 -11.37
CA THR A 178 24.96 9.66 -10.62
C THR A 178 23.52 9.87 -10.13
N VAL A 179 23.24 11.03 -9.54
CA VAL A 179 21.89 11.37 -9.06
C VAL A 179 20.91 11.42 -10.22
N THR A 180 21.26 12.11 -11.33
CA THR A 180 20.40 12.16 -12.51
C THR A 180 20.16 10.77 -13.11
N ALA A 181 21.18 9.92 -13.21
CA ALA A 181 21.02 8.56 -13.70
C ALA A 181 20.09 7.73 -12.79
N PHE A 182 20.21 7.88 -11.47
CA PHE A 182 19.32 7.23 -10.51
C PHE A 182 17.87 7.71 -10.66
N THR A 183 17.64 9.02 -10.74
CA THR A 183 16.29 9.58 -10.94
C THR A 183 15.66 9.11 -12.25
N ILE A 184 16.42 9.09 -13.35
CA ILE A 184 15.93 8.59 -14.64
C ILE A 184 15.60 7.11 -14.54
N ALA A 185 16.52 6.29 -14.03
CA ALA A 185 16.30 4.85 -13.91
C ALA A 185 15.07 4.53 -13.04
N HIS A 186 14.95 5.20 -11.88
CA HIS A 186 13.81 5.06 -10.98
C HIS A 186 12.49 5.44 -11.68
N SER A 187 12.47 6.60 -12.36
CA SER A 187 11.28 7.09 -13.07
C SER A 187 10.85 6.13 -14.19
N VAL A 188 11.81 5.59 -14.95
CA VAL A 188 11.54 4.61 -16.01
C VAL A 188 10.99 3.32 -15.42
N THR A 189 11.61 2.78 -14.37
CA THR A 189 11.12 1.54 -13.74
C THR A 189 9.73 1.69 -13.15
N LEU A 190 9.45 2.83 -12.48
CA LEU A 190 8.13 3.13 -11.95
C LEU A 190 7.10 3.23 -13.07
N GLY A 191 7.38 3.98 -14.13
CA GLY A 191 6.48 4.12 -15.28
C GLY A 191 6.17 2.78 -15.98
N VAL A 192 7.19 1.93 -16.14
CA VAL A 192 7.02 0.59 -16.73
C VAL A 192 6.16 -0.32 -15.84
N ALA A 193 6.34 -0.25 -14.52
CA ALA A 193 5.55 -1.02 -13.57
C ALA A 193 4.09 -0.52 -13.48
N THR A 194 3.88 0.80 -13.43
CA THR A 194 2.55 1.41 -13.28
C THR A 194 1.70 1.28 -14.53
N LEU A 195 2.29 1.38 -15.73
CA LEU A 195 1.60 1.15 -17.00
C LEU A 195 1.31 -0.34 -17.27
N GLY A 196 1.75 -1.24 -16.38
CA GLY A 196 1.49 -2.68 -16.49
C GLY A 196 2.33 -3.40 -17.54
N PHE A 197 3.39 -2.77 -18.08
CA PHE A 197 4.31 -3.40 -19.01
C PHE A 197 5.13 -4.51 -18.33
N VAL A 198 5.41 -4.37 -17.03
CA VAL A 198 6.07 -5.39 -16.21
C VAL A 198 5.24 -5.62 -14.94
N ARG A 199 4.98 -6.90 -14.62
CA ARG A 199 4.29 -7.31 -13.38
C ARG A 199 5.20 -8.25 -12.62
N VAL A 200 5.60 -7.84 -11.42
CA VAL A 200 6.42 -8.66 -10.52
C VAL A 200 5.51 -9.27 -9.47
N PRO A 201 5.61 -10.59 -9.17
CA PRO A 201 4.82 -11.21 -8.11
C PRO A 201 5.11 -10.55 -6.76
N SER A 202 4.07 -10.21 -5.98
CA SER A 202 4.23 -9.58 -4.65
C SER A 202 5.10 -10.42 -3.71
N ALA A 203 4.99 -11.75 -3.78
CA ALA A 203 5.81 -12.68 -3.00
C ALA A 203 7.33 -12.52 -3.24
N ALA A 204 7.75 -12.05 -4.42
CA ALA A 204 9.16 -11.78 -4.70
C ALA A 204 9.61 -10.41 -4.16
N VAL A 205 8.70 -9.44 -4.06
CA VAL A 205 8.98 -8.07 -3.59
C VAL A 205 8.96 -7.98 -2.06
N GLU A 206 8.16 -8.82 -1.40
CA GLU A 206 7.99 -8.88 0.06
C GLU A 206 8.90 -9.93 0.76
N ALA A 207 9.91 -10.44 0.07
CA ALA A 207 10.75 -11.56 0.56
C ALA A 207 11.89 -11.14 1.53
N ILE A 208 11.87 -9.92 2.06
CA ILE A 208 13.00 -9.30 2.78
C ILE A 208 12.68 -9.07 4.25
#